data_AF-A0A381WZK2-F1
#
_entry.id   AF-A0A381WZK2-F1
#
_cell.length_a   1.000
_cell.length_b   1.000
_cell.length_c   1.000
_cell.angle_alpha   90.00
_cell.angle_beta   90.00
_cell.angle_gamma   90.00
#
_symmetry.space_group_name_H-M   'P 1'
#
loop_
_entity.id
_entity.type
_entity.pdbx_description
1 polymer ?
#
loop_
_entity_poly.entity_id
_entity_poly.type
_entity_poly.pdbx_seq_one_letter_code
_entity_poly.pdbx_strand_id
1 'polypeptide(L)'
;MQSKERIIAGKTMRLETGRIARQSNGSVLVTYGETTVLAAVNASKEPREDLDFFPLQVEYREKHYAGGKIPGGFFKREARPGEHEVLTSRVTDRPIRPLFPKGFKNETQVMI
;
A
#
# COMPACT_ATOMS: atom_id res chain seq x y z
N MET A 1 -14.36 -13.79 -4.85
CA MET A 1 -14.45 -12.43 -4.26
C MET A 1 -14.93 -12.59 -2.84
N GLN A 2 -14.21 -12.01 -1.88
CA GLN A 2 -14.57 -12.06 -0.46
C GLN A 2 -14.64 -10.62 0.08
N SER A 3 -15.64 -10.35 0.92
CA SER A 3 -15.82 -9.08 1.63
C SER A 3 -16.10 -9.36 3.09
N LYS A 4 -15.52 -8.55 3.98
CA LYS A 4 -15.81 -8.54 5.42
C LYS A 4 -15.97 -7.11 5.90
N GLU A 5 -16.98 -6.90 6.73
CA GLU A 5 -17.33 -5.59 7.28
C GLU A 5 -17.37 -5.65 8.80
N ARG A 6 -16.92 -4.57 9.45
CA ARG A 6 -17.06 -4.34 10.90
C ARG A 6 -17.20 -2.86 11.20
N ILE A 7 -17.92 -2.53 12.26
CA ILE A 7 -17.96 -1.17 12.80
C ILE A 7 -16.74 -0.95 13.70
N ILE A 8 -15.94 0.07 13.42
CA ILE A 8 -14.79 0.50 14.22
C ILE A 8 -14.95 1.99 14.49
N ALA A 9 -14.87 2.39 15.76
CA ALA A 9 -14.98 3.80 16.18
C ALA A 9 -16.16 4.56 15.53
N GLY A 10 -17.32 3.89 15.40
CA GLY A 10 -18.55 4.48 14.85
C GLY A 10 -18.62 4.55 13.32
N LYS A 11 -17.63 4.04 12.58
CA LYS A 11 -17.65 3.99 11.11
C LYS A 11 -17.53 2.55 10.61
N THR A 12 -18.17 2.24 9.49
CA THR A 12 -18.04 0.94 8.84
C THR A 12 -16.66 0.83 8.18
N MET A 13 -15.90 -0.18 8.58
CA MET A 13 -14.69 -0.63 7.90
C MET A 13 -15.01 -1.86 7.07
N ARG A 14 -14.70 -1.82 5.77
CA ARG A 14 -14.88 -2.92 4.82
C ARG A 14 -13.54 -3.32 4.21
N LEU A 15 -13.30 -4.62 4.13
CA LEU A 15 -12.13 -5.23 3.50
C LEU A 15 -12.60 -6.14 2.37
N GLU A 16 -12.19 -5.85 1.14
CA GLU A 16 -12.54 -6.62 -0.06
C GLU A 16 -11.30 -7.18 -0.75
N THR A 17 -11.34 -8.45 -1.18
CA THR A 17 -10.24 -9.07 -1.94
C THR A 17 -10.74 -9.99 -3.05
N GLY A 18 -9.87 -10.26 -4.03
CA GLY A 18 -10.12 -11.15 -5.16
C GLY A 18 -10.84 -10.52 -6.36
N ARG A 19 -11.05 -9.19 -6.36
CA ARG A 19 -11.63 -8.44 -7.49
C ARG A 19 -10.59 -7.59 -8.23
N ILE A 20 -9.78 -6.83 -7.49
CA ILE A 20 -8.79 -5.88 -8.02
C ILE A 20 -7.38 -6.46 -7.81
N ALA A 21 -6.42 -6.12 -8.68
CA ALA A 21 -5.01 -6.49 -8.56
C ALA A 21 -4.79 -8.00 -8.28
N ARG A 22 -5.48 -8.87 -9.04
CA ARG A 22 -5.49 -10.33 -8.82
C ARG A 22 -4.16 -11.03 -9.10
N GLN A 23 -3.20 -10.33 -9.72
CA GLN A 23 -1.87 -10.85 -10.02
C GLN A 23 -0.85 -10.54 -8.90
N SER A 24 -1.20 -9.67 -7.95
CA SER A 24 -0.37 -9.45 -6.76
C SER A 24 -0.38 -10.68 -5.86
N ASN A 25 0.68 -10.88 -5.07
CA ASN A 25 0.70 -11.96 -4.07
C ASN A 25 -0.44 -11.79 -3.05
N GLY A 26 -0.78 -10.54 -2.72
CA GLY A 26 -2.00 -10.19 -2.01
C GLY A 26 -2.47 -8.79 -2.37
N SER A 27 -3.78 -8.58 -2.37
CA SER A 27 -4.37 -7.26 -2.55
C SER A 27 -5.69 -7.12 -1.79
N VAL A 28 -5.91 -5.94 -1.19
CA VAL A 28 -7.11 -5.64 -0.42
C VAL A 28 -7.55 -4.21 -0.72
N LEU A 29 -8.81 -4.05 -1.09
CA LEU A 29 -9.49 -2.76 -1.11
C LEU A 29 -10.07 -2.51 0.29
N VAL A 30 -9.61 -1.46 0.95
CA VAL A 30 -10.03 -1.08 2.30
C VAL A 30 -10.87 0.17 2.21
N THR A 31 -12.11 0.12 2.70
CA THR A 31 -12.99 1.29 2.83
C THR A 31 -13.27 1.55 4.30
N TYR A 32 -13.11 2.79 4.75
CA TYR A 32 -13.45 3.22 6.10
C TYR A 32 -14.34 4.46 6.05
N GLY A 33 -15.63 4.28 6.35
CA GLY A 33 -16.64 5.29 6.04
C GLY A 33 -16.72 5.52 4.53
N GLU A 34 -16.30 6.69 4.08
CA GLU A 34 -16.33 7.11 2.66
C GLU A 34 -14.95 7.09 2.00
N THR A 35 -13.87 6.89 2.77
CA THR A 35 -12.50 6.86 2.25
C THR A 35 -12.11 5.44 1.86
N THR A 36 -11.50 5.29 0.68
CA THR A 36 -11.05 3.99 0.18
C THR A 36 -9.58 4.03 -0.24
N VAL A 37 -8.83 2.97 0.08
CA VAL A 37 -7.45 2.73 -0.37
C VAL A 37 -7.30 1.32 -0.93
N LEU A 38 -6.37 1.14 -1.88
CA LEU A 38 -6.03 -0.18 -2.43
C LEU A 38 -4.61 -0.52 -1.99
N ALA A 39 -4.46 -1.51 -1.11
CA ALA A 39 -3.16 -2.06 -0.77
C ALA A 39 -2.87 -3.29 -1.64
N ALA A 40 -1.73 -3.30 -2.32
CA ALA A 40 -1.23 -4.45 -3.07
C ALA A 40 0.20 -4.79 -2.64
N VAL A 41 0.47 -6.08 -2.45
CA VAL A 41 1.76 -6.57 -1.97
C VAL A 41 2.30 -7.60 -2.93
N ASN A 42 3.58 -7.46 -3.25
CA ASN A 42 4.32 -8.39 -4.08
C ASN A 42 5.65 -8.73 -3.41
N ALA A 43 6.03 -10.00 -3.44
CA ALA A 43 7.33 -10.48 -3.02
C ALA A 43 7.93 -11.34 -4.13
N SER A 44 9.22 -11.18 -4.41
CA SER A 44 9.94 -12.08 -5.32
C SER A 44 9.87 -13.52 -4.80
N LYS A 45 9.86 -14.50 -5.71
CA LYS A 45 9.90 -15.92 -5.32
C LYS A 45 11.25 -16.31 -4.74
N GLU A 46 12.31 -15.78 -5.34
CA GLU A 46 13.69 -16.04 -4.95
C GLU A 46 14.27 -14.82 -4.21
N PRO A 47 15.18 -15.03 -3.24
CA PRO A 47 15.89 -13.95 -2.57
C PRO A 47 16.86 -13.25 -3.51
N ARG A 48 17.17 -11.98 -3.23
CA ARG A 48 18.29 -11.29 -3.88
C ARG A 48 19.60 -11.68 -3.21
N GLU A 49 20.46 -12.39 -3.94
CA GLU A 49 21.77 -12.86 -3.44
C GLU A 49 22.80 -11.73 -3.32
N ASP A 50 22.61 -10.64 -4.07
CA ASP A 50 23.47 -9.46 -4.09
C ASP A 50 23.26 -8.51 -2.90
N LEU A 51 22.25 -8.75 -2.06
CA LEU A 51 21.90 -7.90 -0.92
C LEU A 51 22.15 -8.61 0.42
N ASP A 52 22.76 -7.90 1.35
CA ASP A 52 22.99 -8.35 2.73
C ASP A 52 21.85 -7.97 3.68
N PHE A 53 20.91 -7.13 3.25
CA PHE A 53 19.75 -6.65 4.02
C PHE A 53 18.41 -7.12 3.42
N PHE A 54 17.31 -6.83 4.13
CA PHE A 54 15.94 -7.09 3.66
C PHE A 54 15.41 -5.92 2.78
N PRO A 55 15.26 -6.12 1.45
CA PRO A 55 14.73 -5.11 0.53
C PRO A 55 13.21 -4.97 0.63
N LEU A 56 12.74 -4.22 1.63
CA LEU A 56 11.34 -3.77 1.73
C LEU A 56 11.18 -2.34 1.22
N GLN A 57 10.28 -2.16 0.27
CA GLN A 57 9.81 -0.86 -0.21
C GLN A 57 8.32 -0.67 0.10
N VAL A 58 7.98 0.46 0.71
CA VAL A 58 6.59 0.86 0.97
C VAL A 58 6.32 2.20 0.31
N GLU A 59 5.40 2.23 -0.64
CA GLU A 59 4.99 3.45 -1.35
C GLU A 59 3.52 3.72 -1.11
N TYR A 60 3.22 4.87 -0.52
CA TYR A 60 1.87 5.41 -0.40
C TYR A 60 1.70 6.53 -1.42
N ARG A 61 0.63 6.46 -2.23
CA ARG A 61 0.38 7.44 -3.29
C ARG A 61 -1.06 7.95 -3.29
N GLU A 62 -1.20 9.25 -3.09
CA GLU A 62 -2.48 9.92 -3.22
C GLU A 62 -2.75 10.32 -4.65
N LYS A 63 -3.97 10.02 -5.11
CA LYS A 63 -4.45 10.48 -6.41
C LYS A 63 -5.38 11.67 -6.23
N HIS A 64 -5.17 12.75 -6.96
CA HIS A 64 -5.97 13.97 -6.80
C HIS A 64 -7.46 13.74 -7.09
N TYR A 65 -7.78 12.77 -7.97
CA TYR A 65 -9.16 12.38 -8.24
C TYR A 65 -9.88 11.84 -7.00
N ALA A 66 -9.16 11.30 -6.00
CA ALA A 66 -9.76 10.81 -4.77
C ALA A 66 -10.40 11.94 -3.94
N GLY A 67 -9.92 13.17 -4.12
CA GLY A 67 -10.52 14.39 -3.57
C GLY A 67 -11.32 15.20 -4.59
N GLY A 68 -11.61 14.65 -5.78
CA GLY A 68 -12.33 15.35 -6.86
C GLY A 68 -11.55 16.52 -7.48
N LYS A 69 -10.22 16.50 -7.44
CA LYS A 69 -9.36 17.59 -7.92
C LYS A 69 -8.50 17.17 -9.12
N ILE A 70 -8.16 18.13 -9.96
CA ILE A 70 -7.13 17.99 -11.01
C ILE A 70 -5.79 18.47 -10.43
N PRO A 71 -4.66 17.79 -10.67
CA PRO A 71 -3.36 18.23 -10.18
C PRO A 71 -3.03 19.66 -10.66
N GLY A 72 -2.56 20.51 -9.74
CA GLY A 72 -2.35 21.94 -10.01
C GLY A 72 -1.19 22.26 -10.97
N GLY A 73 -0.14 21.43 -10.99
CA GLY A 73 1.11 21.69 -11.72
C GLY A 73 0.99 21.75 -13.25
N PHE A 74 2.05 22.20 -13.93
CA PHE A 74 2.09 22.34 -15.39
C PHE A 74 1.70 21.05 -16.13
N PHE A 75 2.22 19.91 -15.66
CA PHE A 75 1.98 18.60 -16.27
C PHE A 75 0.61 17.98 -15.94
N LYS A 76 -0.19 18.60 -15.06
CA LYS A 76 -1.52 18.12 -14.64
C LYS A 76 -1.55 16.63 -14.21
N ARG A 77 -0.46 16.14 -13.62
CA ARG A 77 -0.27 14.75 -13.16
C ARG A 77 0.44 14.71 -11.82
N GLU A 78 0.17 13.68 -11.00
CA GLU A 78 0.98 13.41 -9.80
C GLU A 78 2.45 13.18 -10.19
N ALA A 79 3.34 13.93 -9.54
CA ALA A 79 4.77 13.89 -9.77
C ALA A 79 5.46 13.10 -8.65
N ARG A 80 6.59 13.59 -8.12
CA ARG A 80 7.28 12.96 -7.00
C ARG A 80 6.39 12.93 -5.74
N PRO A 81 6.58 11.95 -4.85
CA PRO A 81 5.89 11.92 -3.57
C PRO A 81 6.10 13.21 -2.77
N GLY A 82 5.01 13.77 -2.25
CA GLY A 82 5.05 14.90 -1.32
C GLY A 82 5.47 14.46 0.09
N GLU A 83 5.65 15.43 0.98
CA GLU A 83 6.04 15.16 2.37
C GLU A 83 5.04 14.23 3.08
N HIS A 84 3.74 14.49 2.92
CA HIS A 84 2.70 13.65 3.53
C HIS A 84 2.80 12.20 3.04
N GLU A 85 2.99 12.00 1.73
CA GLU A 85 3.10 10.65 1.16
C GLU A 85 4.33 9.91 1.68
N VAL A 86 5.47 10.59 1.77
CA VAL A 86 6.71 10.03 2.33
C VAL A 86 6.55 9.66 3.81
N LEU A 87 5.90 10.52 4.61
CA LEU A 87 5.66 10.25 6.02
C LEU A 87 4.71 9.07 6.21
N THR A 88 3.64 8.98 5.42
CA THR A 88 2.67 7.87 5.46
C THR A 88 3.31 6.54 5.04
N SER A 89 4.15 6.55 4.00
CA SER A 89 5.00 5.40 3.64
C SER A 89 5.83 4.92 4.84
N ARG A 90 6.52 5.84 5.54
CA ARG A 90 7.37 5.50 6.68
C ARG A 90 6.58 5.00 7.89
N VAL A 91 5.41 5.57 8.17
CA VAL A 91 4.54 5.13 9.27
C VAL A 91 4.04 3.71 9.03
N THR A 92 3.82 3.33 7.78
CA THR A 92 3.44 1.95 7.41
C THR A 92 4.63 0.99 7.44
N ASP A 93 5.80 1.42 6.95
CA ASP A 93 7.01 0.59 6.91
C ASP A 93 7.53 0.19 8.30
N ARG A 94 7.63 1.17 9.20
CA ARG A 94 8.20 0.99 10.55
C ARG A 94 7.60 -0.17 11.35
N PRO A 95 6.26 -0.34 11.45
CA PRO A 95 5.68 -1.44 12.21
C PRO A 95 5.77 -2.79 11.51
N ILE A 96 5.77 -2.86 10.17
CA ILE A 96 5.77 -4.14 9.45
C ILE A 96 7.18 -4.70 9.25
N ARG A 97 8.20 -3.84 9.08
CA ARG A 97 9.58 -4.24 8.84
C ARG A 97 10.14 -5.24 9.86
N PRO A 98 9.95 -5.10 11.18
CA PRO A 98 10.45 -6.07 12.15
C PRO A 98 9.63 -7.36 12.22
N LEU A 99 8.48 -7.45 11.55
CA LEU A 99 7.62 -8.65 11.58
C LEU A 99 8.08 -9.73 10.58
N PHE A 100 8.98 -9.39 9.67
CA PHE A 100 9.51 -10.37 8.72
C PHE A 100 10.50 -11.33 9.39
N PRO A 101 10.49 -12.62 9.02
CA PRO A 101 11.44 -13.59 9.55
C PRO A 101 12.90 -13.15 9.35
N LYS A 102 13.76 -13.47 10.33
CA LYS A 102 15.19 -13.18 10.23
C LYS A 102 15.78 -13.89 9.00
N GLY A 103 16.53 -13.15 8.17
CA GLY A 103 17.15 -13.68 6.96
C GLY A 103 16.24 -13.68 5.71
N PHE A 104 15.01 -13.18 5.82
CA PHE A 104 14.15 -12.98 4.65
C PHE A 104 14.72 -11.87 3.76
N LYS A 105 15.03 -12.21 2.50
CA LYS A 105 15.72 -11.33 1.53
C LYS A 105 15.00 -11.23 0.18
N ASN A 106 13.74 -11.65 0.13
CA ASN A 106 12.94 -11.54 -1.07
C ASN A 106 12.51 -10.08 -1.22
N GLU A 107 12.72 -9.54 -2.42
CA GLU A 107 12.33 -8.17 -2.78
C GLU A 107 10.84 -8.02 -2.57
N THR A 108 10.45 -7.17 -1.62
CA THR A 108 9.07 -7.02 -1.18
C THR A 108 8.63 -5.58 -1.37
N GLN A 109 7.53 -5.40 -2.11
CA GLN A 109 6.93 -4.12 -2.36
C GLN A 109 5.51 -4.09 -1.80
N VAL A 110 5.19 -3.01 -1.08
CA VAL A 110 3.84 -2.68 -0.61
C VAL A 110 3.44 -1.35 -1.27
N MET A 111 2.43 -1.38 -2.13
CA MET A 111 1.87 -0.20 -2.78
C MET A 111 0.50 0.10 -2.16
N ILE A 112 0.28 1.34 -1.74
CA ILE A 112 -0.96 1.82 -1.11
C ILE A 112 -1.44 3.09 -1.81
#